data_AF-A0A060A036-F1
#
_entry.id   AF-A0A060A036-F1
#
_cell.length_a   1.000
_cell.length_b   1.000
_cell.length_c   1.000
_cell.angle_alpha   90.00
_cell.angle_beta   90.00
_cell.angle_gamma   90.00
#
_symmetry.space_group_name_H-M   'P 1'
#
loop_
_entity.id
_entity.type
_entity.pdbx_description
1 polymer ?
#
loop_
_entity_poly.entity_id
_entity_poly.type
_entity_poly.pdbx_seq_one_letter_code
_entity_poly.pdbx_strand_id
1 'polypeptide(L)'
;MGVTAALSWHIADGLAASLFLLGEWTWLLGTKLGRVHLRRIFLLTEAYRDSFRRQLQGSDDAPLRDGLNAALEGWFLVAATVTVIFGIALWRGCGICLMAHRILAWILALLWLVHLALSVWDHWPSRSNKPRRTS
;
A
#
# COMPACT_ATOMS: atom_id res chain seq x y z
N MET A 1 -13.96 29.74 -10.81
CA MET A 1 -14.26 29.32 -9.42
C MET A 1 -14.03 27.82 -9.17
N GLY A 2 -14.23 26.91 -10.13
CA GLY A 2 -14.04 25.47 -9.91
C GLY A 2 -12.60 24.98 -9.70
N VAL A 3 -11.62 25.51 -10.44
CA VAL A 3 -10.21 25.06 -10.35
C VAL A 3 -9.56 25.42 -9.01
N THR A 4 -9.84 26.63 -8.49
CA THR A 4 -9.33 27.09 -7.19
C THR A 4 -9.90 26.26 -6.05
N ALA A 5 -11.19 25.91 -6.11
CA ALA A 5 -11.83 25.04 -5.13
C ALA A 5 -11.26 23.62 -5.15
N ALA A 6 -11.05 23.04 -6.35
CA ALA A 6 -10.43 21.72 -6.50
C ALA A 6 -8.99 21.69 -5.96
N LEU A 7 -8.21 22.75 -6.21
CA LEU A 7 -6.85 22.87 -5.68
C LEU A 7 -6.85 22.98 -4.14
N SER A 8 -7.70 23.83 -3.56
CA SER A 8 -7.83 23.95 -2.11
C SER A 8 -8.26 22.64 -1.45
N TRP A 9 -9.21 21.93 -2.06
CA TRP A 9 -9.62 20.60 -1.59
C TRP A 9 -8.48 19.60 -1.64
N HIS A 10 -7.75 19.51 -2.77
CA HIS A 10 -6.62 18.61 -2.93
C HIS A 10 -5.52 18.85 -1.89
N ILE A 11 -5.23 20.12 -1.57
CA ILE A 11 -4.26 20.48 -0.52
C ILE A 11 -4.78 20.02 0.85
N ALA A 12 -6.04 20.29 1.18
CA ALA A 12 -6.63 19.89 2.47
C ALA A 12 -6.63 18.36 2.66
N ASP A 13 -7.03 17.62 1.63
CA ASP A 13 -7.00 16.15 1.62
C ASP A 13 -5.56 15.61 1.76
N GLY A 14 -4.61 16.18 1.03
CA GLY A 14 -3.19 15.83 1.15
C GLY A 14 -2.62 16.09 2.54
N LEU A 15 -3.05 17.16 3.22
CA LEU A 15 -2.69 17.44 4.61
C LEU A 15 -3.30 16.43 5.58
N ALA A 16 -4.56 16.04 5.40
CA ALA A 16 -5.17 14.98 6.21
C ALA A 16 -4.41 13.65 6.04
N ALA A 17 -4.08 13.28 4.79
CA ALA A 17 -3.26 12.11 4.50
C ALA A 17 -1.88 12.18 5.15
N SER A 18 -1.26 13.37 5.21
CA SER A 18 0.03 13.56 5.89
C SER A 18 -0.03 13.26 7.39
N LEU A 19 -1.10 13.68 8.07
CA LEU A 19 -1.29 13.43 9.50
C LEU A 19 -1.54 11.94 9.76
N PHE A 20 -2.33 11.30 8.91
CA PHE A 20 -2.56 9.86 8.98
C PHE A 20 -1.25 9.08 8.81
N LEU A 21 -0.46 9.38 7.78
CA LEU A 21 0.83 8.72 7.54
C LEU A 21 1.83 8.96 8.68
N LEU A 22 1.86 10.17 9.24
CA LEU A 22 2.69 10.45 10.42
C LEU A 22 2.28 9.58 11.62
N GLY A 23 0.98 9.45 11.85
CA GLY A 23 0.43 8.56 12.88
C GLY A 23 0.81 7.10 12.63
N GLU A 24 0.69 6.64 11.39
CA GLU A 24 1.04 5.29 10.97
C GLU A 24 2.53 5.00 11.22
N TRP A 25 3.43 5.87 10.78
CA TRP A 25 4.87 5.73 11.04
C TRP A 25 5.20 5.76 12.54
N THR A 26 4.53 6.63 13.29
CA THR A 26 4.70 6.71 14.75
C THR A 26 4.28 5.41 15.42
N TRP A 27 3.16 4.81 15.00
CA TRP A 27 2.69 3.53 15.52
C TRP A 27 3.62 2.37 15.13
N LEU A 28 4.02 2.30 13.86
CA LEU A 28 4.90 1.26 13.31
C LEU A 28 6.26 1.23 14.02
N LEU A 29 6.84 2.39 14.31
CA LEU A 29 8.14 2.49 14.95
C LEU A 29 8.03 2.48 16.48
N GLY A 30 6.99 3.10 17.03
CA GLY A 30 6.81 3.31 18.47
C GLY A 30 6.35 2.07 19.24
N THR A 31 5.57 1.17 18.62
CA THR A 31 4.93 0.05 19.34
C THR A 31 5.58 -1.30 19.03
N LYS A 32 5.45 -2.27 19.94
CA LYS A 32 5.92 -3.65 19.71
C LYS A 32 5.18 -4.30 18.53
N LEU A 33 3.85 -4.16 18.49
CA LEU A 33 3.00 -4.69 17.42
C LEU A 33 3.29 -4.01 16.09
N GLY A 34 3.46 -2.68 16.08
CA GLY A 34 3.86 -1.92 14.90
C GLY A 34 5.17 -2.40 14.31
N ARG A 35 6.19 -2.68 15.13
CA ARG A 35 7.48 -3.20 14.63
C ARG A 35 7.37 -4.62 14.06
N VAL A 36 6.46 -5.45 14.58
CA VAL A 36 6.16 -6.77 13.98
C VAL A 36 5.50 -6.57 12.61
N HIS A 37 4.52 -5.67 12.52
CA HIS A 37 3.87 -5.33 11.26
C HIS A 37 4.86 -4.75 10.23
N LEU A 38 5.74 -3.85 10.67
CA LEU A 38 6.82 -3.27 9.85
C LEU A 38 7.72 -4.36 9.26
N ARG A 39 8.13 -5.34 10.08
CA ARG A 39 8.94 -6.49 9.61
C ARG A 39 8.20 -7.33 8.57
N ARG A 40 6.88 -7.44 8.68
CA ARG A 40 6.03 -8.13 7.71
C ARG A 40 5.96 -7.38 6.39
N ILE A 41 5.56 -6.11 6.40
CA ILE A 41 5.33 -5.34 5.16
C ILE A 41 6.62 -5.07 4.38
N PHE A 42 7.76 -4.99 5.07
CA PHE A 42 9.08 -4.85 4.44
C PHE A 42 9.83 -6.17 4.24
N LEU A 43 9.18 -7.31 4.47
CA LEU A 43 9.76 -8.65 4.32
C LEU A 43 11.14 -8.77 5.00
N LEU A 44 11.28 -8.23 6.21
CA LEU A 44 12.56 -8.11 6.91
C LEU A 44 13.03 -9.42 7.54
N THR A 45 12.18 -10.44 7.59
CA THR A 45 12.52 -11.78 8.10
C THR A 45 12.49 -12.82 6.99
N GLU A 46 13.28 -13.88 7.13
CA GLU A 46 13.32 -15.00 6.17
C GLU A 46 11.94 -15.63 5.97
N ALA A 47 11.19 -15.83 7.06
CA ALA A 47 9.83 -16.39 6.99
C ALA A 47 8.89 -15.59 6.06
N TYR A 48 8.95 -14.25 6.08
CA TYR A 48 8.13 -13.43 5.19
C TYR A 48 8.63 -13.45 3.75
N ARG A 49 9.96 -13.46 3.54
CA ARG A 49 10.56 -13.58 2.19
C ARG A 49 10.23 -14.92 1.53
N ASP A 50 10.26 -16.01 2.28
CA ASP A 50 9.94 -17.34 1.79
C ASP A 50 8.46 -17.48 1.45
N SER A 51 7.57 -16.93 2.29
CA SER A 51 6.15 -16.84 1.98
C SER A 51 5.90 -16.06 0.68
N PHE A 52 6.50 -14.88 0.55
CA PHE A 52 6.41 -14.07 -0.67
C PHE A 52 6.93 -14.82 -1.92
N ARG A 53 8.09 -15.48 -1.82
CA ARG A 53 8.68 -16.25 -2.93
C ARG A 53 7.79 -17.41 -3.37
N ARG A 54 7.22 -18.18 -2.42
CA ARG A 54 6.29 -19.29 -2.74
C ARG A 54 5.03 -18.80 -3.44
N GLN A 55 4.48 -17.67 -2.99
CA GLN A 55 3.30 -17.06 -3.61
C GLN A 55 3.57 -16.55 -5.03
N LEU A 56 4.74 -15.97 -5.28
CA LEU A 56 5.18 -15.57 -6.62
C LEU A 56 5.32 -16.76 -7.58
N GLN A 57 5.79 -17.90 -7.08
CA GLN A 57 5.96 -19.13 -7.86
C GLN A 57 4.66 -19.90 -8.07
N GLY A 58 3.55 -19.46 -7.47
CA GLY A 58 2.27 -20.17 -7.50
C GLY A 58 2.31 -21.52 -6.77
N SER A 59 3.28 -21.75 -5.89
CA SER A 59 3.48 -23.00 -5.16
C SER A 59 2.79 -23.03 -3.79
N ASP A 60 2.12 -21.95 -3.42
CA ASP A 60 1.40 -21.82 -2.16
C ASP A 60 -0.09 -22.15 -2.39
N ASP A 61 -0.54 -23.28 -1.83
CA ASP A 61 -1.96 -23.67 -1.77
C ASP A 61 -2.75 -22.83 -0.74
N ALA A 62 -2.09 -21.92 -0.04
CA ALA A 62 -2.72 -21.05 0.94
C ALA A 62 -3.80 -20.15 0.29
N PRO A 63 -5.00 -20.06 0.88
CA PRO A 63 -6.13 -19.34 0.29
C PRO A 63 -5.94 -17.81 0.24
N LEU A 64 -4.99 -17.25 1.00
CA LEU A 64 -4.74 -15.79 1.11
C LEU A 64 -3.28 -15.46 0.77
N ARG A 65 -3.08 -14.46 -0.11
CA ARG A 65 -1.76 -14.00 -0.57
C ARG A 65 -1.07 -13.07 0.43
N ASP A 66 -0.91 -13.52 1.66
CA ASP A 66 -0.48 -12.68 2.80
C ASP A 66 0.92 -12.06 2.64
N GLY A 67 1.84 -12.72 1.92
CA GLY A 67 3.19 -12.22 1.66
C GLY A 67 3.21 -11.16 0.56
N LEU A 68 2.47 -11.39 -0.54
CA LEU A 68 2.34 -10.43 -1.64
C LEU A 68 1.59 -9.17 -1.20
N ASN A 69 0.50 -9.32 -0.44
CA ASN A 69 -0.27 -8.20 0.10
C ASN A 69 0.58 -7.36 1.06
N ALA A 70 1.34 -8.01 1.95
CA ALA A 70 2.25 -7.30 2.85
C ALA A 70 3.31 -6.48 2.10
N ALA A 71 3.92 -7.05 1.05
CA ALA A 71 4.89 -6.33 0.23
C ALA A 71 4.26 -5.11 -0.46
N LEU A 72 3.03 -5.26 -1.00
CA LEU A 72 2.29 -4.17 -1.62
C LEU A 72 1.94 -3.06 -0.61
N GLU A 73 1.54 -3.41 0.61
CA GLU A 73 1.30 -2.45 1.71
C GLU A 73 2.58 -1.65 2.02
N GLY A 74 3.73 -2.30 2.08
CA GLY A 74 5.02 -1.64 2.30
C GLY A 74 5.37 -0.64 1.18
N TRP A 75 5.20 -1.04 -0.08
CA TRP A 75 5.40 -0.15 -1.23
C TRP A 75 4.42 1.02 -1.24
N PHE A 76 3.15 0.76 -0.89
CA PHE A 76 2.13 1.78 -0.80
C PHE A 76 2.47 2.83 0.25
N LEU A 77 2.88 2.39 1.45
CA LEU A 77 3.30 3.27 2.54
C LEU A 77 4.47 4.19 2.12
N VAL A 78 5.50 3.63 1.49
CA VAL A 78 6.66 4.40 1.01
C VAL A 78 6.24 5.40 -0.07
N ALA A 79 5.53 4.94 -1.10
CA ALA A 79 5.10 5.80 -2.20
C ALA A 79 4.20 6.94 -1.70
N ALA A 80 3.26 6.65 -0.79
CA ALA A 80 2.37 7.64 -0.19
C ALA A 80 3.15 8.68 0.64
N THR A 81 4.13 8.22 1.43
CA THR A 81 5.00 9.11 2.22
C THR A 81 5.79 10.07 1.33
N VAL A 82 6.43 9.57 0.27
CA VAL A 82 7.19 10.42 -0.66
C VAL A 82 6.25 11.37 -1.42
N THR A 83 5.06 10.90 -1.80
CA THR A 83 4.04 11.73 -2.48
C THR A 83 3.63 12.91 -1.63
N VAL A 84 3.37 12.70 -0.34
CA VAL A 84 3.03 13.76 0.61
C VAL A 84 4.19 14.73 0.80
N ILE A 85 5.43 14.26 0.94
CA ILE A 85 6.61 15.13 1.06
C ILE A 85 6.71 16.06 -0.15
N PHE A 86 6.55 15.53 -1.37
CA PHE A 86 6.55 16.35 -2.58
C PHE A 86 5.33 17.26 -2.67
N GLY A 87 4.15 16.84 -2.22
CA GLY A 87 2.95 17.69 -2.16
C GLY A 87 3.15 18.90 -1.25
N ILE A 88 3.73 18.69 -0.06
CA ILE A 88 4.08 19.78 0.87
C ILE A 88 5.16 20.69 0.27
N ALA A 89 6.19 20.13 -0.37
CA ALA A 89 7.23 20.91 -1.03
C ALA A 89 6.66 21.78 -2.16
N LEU A 90 5.75 21.24 -2.96
CA LEU A 90 5.03 21.96 -4.02
C LEU A 90 4.15 23.08 -3.45
N TRP A 91 3.44 22.80 -2.35
CA TRP A 91 2.64 23.81 -1.67
C TRP A 91 3.49 24.98 -1.15
N ARG A 92 4.75 24.72 -0.79
CA ARG A 92 5.76 25.73 -0.41
C ARG A 92 6.49 26.38 -1.60
N GLY A 93 6.12 26.06 -2.84
CA GLY A 93 6.66 26.69 -4.04
C GLY A 93 7.80 25.94 -4.74
N CYS A 94 8.14 24.71 -4.34
CA CYS A 94 9.17 23.91 -5.02
C CYS A 94 8.62 23.27 -6.32
N GLY A 95 8.54 24.05 -7.40
CA GLY A 95 7.97 23.60 -8.67
C GLY A 95 8.67 22.41 -9.33
N ILE A 96 9.96 22.17 -9.02
CA ILE A 96 10.75 21.05 -9.56
C ILE A 96 10.16 19.69 -9.14
N CYS A 97 9.48 19.62 -8.00
CA CYS A 97 8.86 18.38 -7.51
C CYS A 97 7.59 17.98 -8.29
N LEU A 98 7.07 18.81 -9.19
CA LEU A 98 5.75 18.60 -9.81
C LEU A 98 5.70 17.32 -10.64
N MET A 99 6.69 17.10 -11.50
CA MET A 99 6.73 15.92 -12.35
C MET A 99 6.86 14.64 -11.51
N ALA A 100 7.73 14.66 -10.50
CA ALA A 100 7.93 13.54 -9.60
C ALA A 100 6.66 13.21 -8.80
N HIS A 101 5.96 14.23 -8.29
CA HIS A 101 4.68 14.05 -7.59
C HIS A 101 3.61 13.42 -8.49
N ARG A 102 3.52 13.84 -9.76
CA ARG A 102 2.59 13.24 -10.74
C ARG A 102 2.93 11.78 -11.04
N ILE A 103 4.21 11.45 -11.21
CA ILE A 103 4.65 10.06 -11.43
C ILE A 103 4.29 9.19 -10.22
N LEU A 104 4.51 9.68 -9.00
CA LEU A 104 4.14 8.95 -7.79
C LEU A 104 2.64 8.73 -7.66
N ALA A 105 1.81 9.70 -8.06
CA ALA A 105 0.36 9.52 -8.09
C ALA A 105 -0.05 8.35 -9.03
N TRP A 106 0.60 8.22 -10.20
CA TRP A 106 0.39 7.08 -11.09
C TRP A 106 0.85 5.75 -10.48
N ILE A 107 2.00 5.75 -9.81
CA ILE A 107 2.50 4.57 -9.10
C ILE A 107 1.51 4.13 -8.01
N LEU A 108 0.99 5.07 -7.21
CA LEU A 108 -0.01 4.80 -6.18
C LEU A 108 -1.31 4.24 -6.78
N ALA A 109 -1.79 4.82 -7.88
CA ALA A 109 -2.96 4.32 -8.59
C ALA A 109 -2.74 2.87 -9.08
N LEU A 110 -1.57 2.57 -9.65
CA LEU A 110 -1.23 1.23 -10.08
C LEU A 110 -1.17 0.23 -8.91
N LEU A 111 -0.50 0.60 -7.81
CA LEU A 111 -0.43 -0.22 -6.60
C LEU A 111 -1.83 -0.52 -6.06
N TRP A 112 -2.72 0.48 -6.05
CA TRP A 112 -4.10 0.31 -5.63
C TRP A 112 -4.88 -0.63 -6.54
N LEU A 113 -4.73 -0.52 -7.87
CA LEU A 113 -5.37 -1.43 -8.83
C LEU A 113 -4.88 -2.87 -8.66
N VAL A 114 -3.59 -3.07 -8.46
CA VAL A 114 -3.03 -4.41 -8.17
C VAL A 114 -3.61 -4.96 -6.87
N HIS A 115 -3.62 -4.16 -5.81
CA HIS A 115 -4.21 -4.57 -4.53
C HIS A 115 -5.70 -4.93 -4.65
N LEU A 116 -6.47 -4.15 -5.41
CA LEU A 116 -7.87 -4.43 -5.68
C LEU A 116 -8.04 -5.75 -6.45
N ALA A 117 -7.25 -5.97 -7.50
CA ALA A 117 -7.30 -7.19 -8.30
C ALA A 117 -7.00 -8.44 -7.45
N LEU A 118 -6.00 -8.36 -6.56
CA LEU A 118 -5.68 -9.43 -5.62
C LEU A 118 -6.82 -9.68 -4.63
N SER A 119 -7.39 -8.61 -4.07
CA SER A 119 -8.49 -8.70 -3.12
C SER A 119 -9.73 -9.36 -3.75
N VAL A 120 -10.07 -8.98 -4.99
CA VAL A 120 -11.17 -9.58 -5.75
C VAL A 120 -10.89 -11.04 -6.05
N TRP A 121 -9.66 -11.38 -6.45
CA TRP A 121 -9.26 -12.76 -6.74
C TRP A 121 -9.38 -13.67 -5.51
N ASP A 122 -8.90 -13.20 -4.35
CA ASP A 122 -8.91 -13.97 -3.11
C ASP A 122 -10.34 -14.17 -2.57
N HIS A 123 -11.25 -13.22 -2.81
CA HIS A 123 -12.65 -13.27 -2.35
C HIS A 123 -13.64 -13.70 -3.45
N TRP A 124 -13.16 -14.16 -4.61
CA TRP A 124 -14.05 -14.55 -5.70
C TRP A 124 -14.90 -15.79 -5.31
N PRO A 125 -16.23 -15.76 -5.50
CA PRO A 125 -17.15 -16.80 -4.99
C PRO A 125 -16.91 -18.25 -5.49
N SER A 126 -16.04 -18.45 -6.47
CA SER A 126 -15.86 -19.73 -7.17
C SER A 126 -15.01 -20.78 -6.42
N ARG A 127 -14.35 -20.43 -5.30
CA ARG A 127 -13.54 -21.42 -4.53
C ARG A 127 -14.34 -22.31 -3.57
N SER A 128 -15.65 -22.11 -3.45
CA SER A 128 -16.52 -22.89 -2.54
C SER A 128 -16.93 -24.28 -3.06
N ASN A 129 -16.61 -24.62 -4.32
CA ASN A 129 -17.13 -25.84 -4.96
C ASN A 129 -16.12 -26.98 -5.10
N LYS A 130 -15.16 -27.12 -4.18
CA LYS A 130 -14.43 -28.40 -4.05
C LYS A 130 -15.36 -29.38 -3.33
N PRO A 131 -15.78 -30.50 -3.95
CA PRO A 131 -16.58 -31.49 -3.27
C PRO A 131 -15.79 -31.98 -2.05
N ARG A 132 -16.42 -31.88 -0.88
CA ARG A 132 -15.93 -32.47 0.35
C ARG A 132 -15.76 -33.96 0.06
N ARG A 133 -14.51 -34.44 -0.09
CA ARG A 133 -14.22 -35.88 -0.15
C ARG A 133 -14.75 -36.47 1.15
N THR A 134 -15.91 -37.12 1.07
CA THR A 134 -16.41 -38.00 2.10
C THR A 134 -15.55 -39.25 2.05
N SER A 135 -14.76 -39.45 3.11
CA SER A 135 -14.12 -40.72 3.45
C SER A 135 -15.15 -41.83 3.63
#